data_AF-A0A1N6EZT5-F1
#
_entry.id   AF-A0A1N6EZT5-F1
#
_cell.length_a   1.000
_cell.length_b   1.000
_cell.length_c   1.000
_cell.angle_alpha   90.00
_cell.angle_beta   90.00
_cell.angle_gamma   90.00
#
_symmetry.space_group_name_H-M   'P 1'
#
loop_
_entity.id
_entity.type
_entity.pdbx_description
1 polymer ?
#
loop_
_entity_poly.entity_id
_entity_poly.type
_entity_poly.pdbx_seq_one_letter_code
_entity_poly.pdbx_strand_id
1 'polypeptide(L)'
;MSNALLVQRLPHPHAAYLIGKGWVYPSLCTVKFLHVRAVGGPVELAQSLRDALARTGKPLTAGTDAAPEPGDFPFDVQPLERILGHKGTVSQGVFKVSVPREETVNVDGLAVPPAMRTAISLGFQPIEGGRTVTYGDFVMLSAEVNPVLSALKALGFSIAALHNHMLTEQPGLFFMHFWKEDEPKALAEGLRAALDEVGTAKPSAKNE
;
A
#
# COMPACT_ATOMS: atom_id res chain seq x y z
N MET A 1 17.23 22.08 18.28
CA MET A 1 16.46 23.33 18.52
C MET A 1 15.02 22.93 18.85
N SER A 2 14.39 23.71 19.72
CA SER A 2 13.22 23.38 20.56
C SER A 2 12.04 22.66 19.91
N ASN A 3 11.42 21.76 20.69
CA ASN A 3 10.01 21.39 20.57
C ASN A 3 9.12 22.63 20.83
N ALA A 4 8.02 22.73 20.08
CA ALA A 4 6.84 23.49 20.48
C ALA A 4 5.58 22.84 19.87
N LEU A 5 4.84 22.15 20.73
CA LEU A 5 3.46 21.75 20.54
C LEU A 5 2.57 23.01 20.65
N LEU A 6 1.80 23.35 19.60
CA LEU A 6 0.75 24.37 19.71
C LEU A 6 -0.61 23.67 19.67
N VAL A 7 -1.18 23.39 20.84
CA VAL A 7 -2.57 22.96 20.99
C VAL A 7 -3.43 24.22 21.08
N GLN A 8 -4.23 24.49 20.06
CA GLN A 8 -5.30 25.49 20.14
C GLN A 8 -6.62 24.77 20.43
N ARG A 9 -7.19 25.01 21.61
CA ARG A 9 -8.54 24.56 21.99
C ARG A 9 -9.56 25.44 21.26
N LEU A 10 -10.46 24.84 20.47
CA LEU A 10 -11.66 25.50 19.97
C LEU A 10 -12.91 24.95 20.68
N PRO A 11 -13.94 25.77 20.93
CA PRO A 11 -15.18 25.32 21.54
C PRO A 11 -16.14 24.85 20.44
N HIS A 12 -16.33 23.54 20.29
CA HIS A 12 -17.56 22.82 19.89
C HIS A 12 -17.26 21.39 19.39
N PRO A 13 -18.15 20.39 19.60
CA PRO A 13 -17.72 18.99 19.72
C PRO A 13 -17.85 18.11 18.46
N HIS A 14 -18.28 18.60 17.30
CA HIS A 14 -18.50 17.74 16.12
C HIS A 14 -18.26 18.46 14.80
N ALA A 15 -17.00 18.56 14.35
CA ALA A 15 -16.55 18.63 12.95
C ALA A 15 -15.08 19.06 12.90
N ALA A 16 -14.23 18.29 12.20
CA ALA A 16 -12.90 18.71 11.80
C ALA A 16 -12.78 18.57 10.27
N TYR A 17 -12.82 19.70 9.56
CA TYR A 17 -12.40 19.79 8.16
C TYR A 17 -10.95 20.30 8.15
N LEU A 18 -10.01 19.44 7.76
CA LEU A 18 -8.63 19.83 7.48
C LEU A 18 -8.54 20.27 6.01
N ILE A 19 -8.68 21.58 5.77
CA ILE A 19 -8.27 22.20 4.51
C ILE A 19 -6.80 22.61 4.68
N GLY A 20 -5.92 21.91 3.97
CA GLY A 20 -4.47 22.07 4.07
C GLY A 20 -4.01 23.49 3.72
N LYS A 21 -3.17 24.08 4.58
CA LYS A 21 -2.34 25.23 4.20
C LYS A 21 -1.03 24.72 3.63
N GLY A 22 -0.88 24.86 2.32
CA GLY A 22 0.33 24.54 1.59
C GLY A 22 1.50 25.43 2.01
N TRP A 23 2.57 24.80 2.47
CA TRP A 23 3.91 25.36 2.41
C TRP A 23 4.52 24.87 1.10
N VAL A 24 4.72 25.78 0.15
CA VAL A 24 5.49 25.49 -1.06
C VAL A 24 6.96 25.63 -0.65
N TYR A 25 7.67 24.51 -0.51
CA TYR A 25 9.12 24.50 -0.46
C TYR A 25 9.66 24.50 -1.90
N PRO A 26 10.23 25.61 -2.41
CA PRO A 26 10.82 25.64 -3.73
C PRO A 26 12.23 25.06 -3.61
N SER A 27 12.39 23.74 -3.73
CA SER A 27 13.64 23.03 -4.09
C SER A 27 13.59 21.50 -3.95
N LEU A 28 12.47 20.90 -3.54
CA LEU A 28 12.37 19.44 -3.53
C LEU A 28 11.80 18.95 -4.86
N CYS A 29 12.58 18.14 -5.57
CA CYS A 29 12.10 17.36 -6.71
C CYS A 29 10.88 16.55 -6.25
N THR A 30 9.69 17.06 -6.54
CA THR A 30 8.46 16.49 -5.98
C THR A 30 8.02 15.36 -6.88
N VAL A 31 8.28 14.13 -6.45
CA VAL A 31 7.71 12.95 -7.12
C VAL A 31 6.20 12.98 -6.93
N LYS A 32 5.46 12.94 -8.04
CA LYS A 32 4.01 12.83 -8.06
C LYS A 32 3.62 11.44 -8.56
N PHE A 33 2.67 10.82 -7.87
CA PHE A 33 2.08 9.56 -8.29
C PHE A 33 0.80 9.87 -9.07
N LEU A 34 0.65 9.25 -10.24
CA LEU A 34 -0.52 9.37 -11.10
C LEU A 34 -1.03 7.96 -11.41
N HIS A 35 -2.30 7.71 -11.14
CA HIS A 35 -3.00 6.53 -11.66
C HIS A 35 -3.60 6.88 -13.03
N VAL A 36 -3.35 6.03 -14.03
CA VAL A 36 -3.87 6.19 -15.38
C VAL A 36 -4.77 5.01 -15.71
N ARG A 37 -5.97 5.32 -16.21
CA ARG A 37 -6.88 4.34 -16.80
C ARG A 37 -6.98 4.64 -18.29
N ALA A 38 -6.94 3.59 -19.10
CA ALA A 38 -7.20 3.68 -20.54
C ALA A 38 -7.97 2.44 -21.02
N VAL A 39 -8.83 2.63 -22.01
CA VAL A 39 -9.60 1.57 -22.67
C VAL A 39 -9.38 1.72 -24.17
N GLY A 40 -8.97 0.66 -24.85
CA GLY A 40 -8.59 0.72 -26.26
C GLY A 40 -7.87 -0.53 -26.73
N GLY A 41 -7.39 -0.51 -27.98
CA GLY A 41 -6.64 -1.62 -28.55
C GLY A 41 -5.30 -1.84 -27.82
N PRO A 42 -4.88 -3.08 -27.54
CA PRO A 42 -3.73 -3.35 -26.69
C PRO A 42 -2.42 -2.73 -27.21
N VAL A 43 -2.23 -2.70 -28.54
CA VAL A 43 -1.04 -2.10 -29.18
C VAL A 43 -1.03 -0.58 -29.03
N GLU A 44 -2.18 0.07 -29.25
CA GLU A 44 -2.33 1.52 -29.12
C GLU A 44 -2.13 1.98 -27.68
N LEU A 45 -2.68 1.23 -26.72
CA LEU A 45 -2.47 1.48 -25.29
C LEU A 45 -1.00 1.34 -24.91
N ALA A 46 -0.33 0.29 -25.38
CA ALA A 46 1.09 0.07 -25.12
C ALA A 46 1.97 1.20 -25.69
N GLN A 47 1.68 1.64 -26.92
CA GLN A 47 2.37 2.77 -27.55
C GLN A 47 2.15 4.07 -26.76
N SER A 48 0.91 4.38 -26.41
CA SER A 48 0.56 5.57 -25.62
C SER A 48 1.25 5.59 -24.27
N LEU A 49 1.30 4.45 -23.57
CA LEU A 49 2.01 4.31 -22.30
C LEU A 49 3.53 4.50 -22.47
N ARG A 50 4.12 3.92 -23.52
CA ARG A 50 5.54 4.10 -23.82
C ARG A 50 5.87 5.57 -24.05
N ASP A 51 5.06 6.27 -24.84
CA ASP A 51 5.27 7.69 -25.17
C ASP A 51 5.10 8.59 -23.93
N ALA A 52 4.17 8.26 -23.04
CA ALA A 52 4.02 8.94 -21.76
C ALA A 52 5.24 8.72 -20.85
N LEU A 53 5.70 7.47 -20.72
CA LEU A 53 6.86 7.12 -19.91
C LEU A 53 8.16 7.73 -20.45
N ALA A 54 8.30 7.86 -21.78
CA ALA A 54 9.44 8.53 -22.43
C ALA A 54 9.57 10.02 -22.06
N ARG A 55 8.50 10.64 -21.55
CA ARG A 55 8.51 12.02 -21.04
C ARG A 55 8.94 12.10 -19.57
N THR A 56 9.17 10.97 -18.92
CA THR A 56 9.67 10.90 -17.54
C THR A 56 11.17 10.66 -17.53
N GLY A 57 11.82 10.98 -16.40
CA GLY A 57 13.24 10.61 -16.19
C GLY A 57 13.45 9.12 -15.92
N LYS A 58 12.41 8.28 -16.00
CA LYS A 58 12.50 6.84 -15.72
C LYS A 58 12.97 6.08 -16.97
N PRO A 59 14.06 5.29 -16.90
CA PRO A 59 14.47 4.45 -18.02
C PRO A 59 13.34 3.48 -18.42
N LEU A 60 13.07 3.38 -19.73
CA LEU A 60 12.08 2.44 -20.29
C LEU A 60 12.57 0.99 -20.30
N THR A 61 13.87 0.79 -20.12
CA THR A 61 14.49 -0.51 -19.93
C THR A 61 14.30 -0.94 -18.48
N ALA A 62 13.84 -2.17 -18.24
CA ALA A 62 13.95 -2.77 -16.92
C ALA A 62 15.41 -2.69 -16.47
N GLY A 63 15.66 -2.22 -15.25
CA GLY A 63 16.98 -2.34 -14.65
C GLY A 63 17.37 -3.81 -14.67
N THR A 64 18.61 -4.10 -15.06
CA THR A 64 19.19 -5.46 -15.06
C THR A 64 19.52 -5.95 -13.66
N ASP A 65 19.04 -5.28 -12.62
CA ASP A 65 19.19 -5.74 -11.25
C ASP A 65 18.39 -7.03 -11.14
N ALA A 66 19.10 -8.15 -11.21
CA ALA A 66 18.55 -9.45 -10.94
C ALA A 66 17.84 -9.37 -9.58
N ALA A 67 16.57 -9.77 -9.52
CA ALA A 67 15.91 -9.94 -8.24
C ALA A 67 16.77 -10.91 -7.42
N PRO A 68 17.11 -10.61 -6.15
CA PRO A 68 17.79 -11.59 -5.31
C PRO A 68 16.95 -12.87 -5.30
N GLU A 69 17.59 -14.00 -5.55
CA GLU A 69 16.94 -15.30 -5.46
C GLU A 69 16.40 -15.49 -4.03
N PRO A 70 15.30 -16.24 -3.83
CA PRO A 70 14.67 -16.44 -2.52
C PRO A 70 15.62 -16.95 -1.40
N GLY A 71 16.80 -17.47 -1.75
CA GLY A 71 17.84 -17.91 -0.81
C GLY A 71 18.72 -16.80 -0.21
N ASP A 72 18.70 -15.58 -0.77
CA ASP A 72 19.51 -14.45 -0.32
C ASP A 72 18.73 -13.43 0.54
N PHE A 73 17.46 -13.71 0.83
CA PHE A 73 16.68 -12.80 1.67
C PHE A 73 17.16 -12.87 3.13
N PRO A 74 17.38 -11.73 3.82
CA PRO A 74 18.09 -11.70 5.10
C PRO A 74 17.42 -12.44 6.27
N PHE A 75 16.20 -12.95 6.10
CA PHE A 75 15.48 -13.72 7.13
C PHE A 75 14.44 -14.66 6.51
N ASP A 76 14.05 -15.70 7.27
CA ASP A 76 12.98 -16.62 6.88
C ASP A 76 11.62 -15.90 6.87
N VAL A 77 10.91 -15.98 5.74
CA VAL A 77 9.61 -15.35 5.53
C VAL A 77 8.43 -16.23 5.99
N GLN A 78 8.63 -17.53 6.20
CA GLN A 78 7.55 -18.45 6.59
C GLN A 78 6.84 -18.06 7.90
N PRO A 79 7.53 -17.53 8.94
CA PRO A 79 6.85 -16.99 10.12
C PRO A 79 5.93 -15.81 9.79
N LEU A 80 6.34 -14.90 8.90
CA LEU A 80 5.52 -13.76 8.48
C LEU A 80 4.30 -14.24 7.70
N GLU A 81 4.47 -15.18 6.78
CA GLU A 81 3.35 -15.77 6.03
C GLU A 81 2.32 -16.42 6.96
N ARG A 82 2.77 -17.14 7.99
CA ARG A 82 1.88 -17.74 8.99
C ARG A 82 1.12 -16.69 9.80
N ILE A 83 1.79 -15.62 10.21
CA ILE A 83 1.17 -14.52 10.97
C ILE A 83 0.16 -13.78 10.11
N LEU A 84 0.51 -13.44 8.87
CA LEU A 84 -0.36 -12.71 7.96
C LEU A 84 -1.50 -13.59 7.43
N GLY A 85 -1.29 -14.90 7.37
CA GLY A 85 -2.23 -15.87 6.80
C GLY A 85 -2.14 -16.00 5.27
N HIS A 86 -1.20 -15.29 4.63
CA HIS A 86 -1.04 -15.27 3.17
C HIS A 86 0.41 -15.51 2.77
N LYS A 87 0.58 -16.23 1.67
CA LYS A 87 1.88 -16.43 1.03
C LYS A 87 2.36 -15.16 0.32
N GLY A 88 3.66 -14.99 0.25
CA GLY A 88 4.28 -13.86 -0.45
C GLY A 88 5.39 -14.30 -1.40
N THR A 89 6.02 -13.31 -2.03
CA THR A 89 7.19 -13.52 -2.88
C THR A 89 8.29 -12.54 -2.52
N VAL A 90 9.53 -13.00 -2.57
CA VAL A 90 10.70 -12.12 -2.52
C VAL A 90 11.03 -11.70 -3.94
N SER A 91 11.13 -10.41 -4.18
CA SER A 91 11.59 -9.86 -5.45
C SER A 91 12.24 -8.51 -5.21
N GLN A 92 13.38 -8.27 -5.85
CA GLN A 92 14.11 -6.99 -5.75
C GLN A 92 14.41 -6.58 -4.30
N GLY A 93 14.79 -7.55 -3.46
CA GLY A 93 15.14 -7.32 -2.05
C GLY A 93 13.96 -6.98 -1.14
N VAL A 94 12.73 -7.23 -1.58
CA VAL A 94 11.51 -6.98 -0.79
C VAL A 94 10.66 -8.23 -0.75
N PHE A 95 10.27 -8.66 0.45
CA PHE A 95 9.22 -9.65 0.62
C PHE A 95 7.85 -8.97 0.52
N LYS A 96 7.02 -9.41 -0.44
CA LYS A 96 5.73 -8.80 -0.75
C LYS A 96 4.61 -9.82 -0.57
N VAL A 97 3.57 -9.42 0.15
CA VAL A 97 2.33 -10.17 0.31
C VAL A 97 1.20 -9.38 -0.34
N SER A 98 0.40 -10.07 -1.15
CA SER A 98 -0.80 -9.52 -1.78
C SER A 98 -2.02 -10.20 -1.18
N VAL A 99 -2.89 -9.43 -0.55
CA VAL A 99 -4.09 -9.94 0.12
C VAL A 99 -5.32 -9.45 -0.65
N PRO A 100 -5.98 -10.33 -1.43
CA PRO A 100 -7.18 -9.95 -2.17
C PRO A 100 -8.33 -9.67 -1.21
N ARG A 101 -9.14 -8.68 -1.58
CA ARG A 101 -10.45 -8.43 -0.95
C ARG A 101 -11.39 -9.61 -1.16
N GLU A 102 -12.34 -9.78 -0.24
CA GLU A 102 -13.40 -10.80 -0.38
C GLU A 102 -14.36 -10.45 -1.53
N GLU A 103 -14.63 -9.16 -1.71
CA GLU A 103 -15.56 -8.65 -2.70
C GLU A 103 -14.95 -8.62 -4.10
N THR A 104 -15.77 -8.96 -5.10
CA THR A 104 -15.45 -8.64 -6.50
C THR A 104 -15.55 -7.14 -6.71
N VAL A 105 -14.43 -6.51 -7.08
CA VAL A 105 -14.37 -5.09 -7.43
C VAL A 105 -14.72 -4.92 -8.90
N ASN A 106 -15.69 -4.07 -9.21
CA ASN A 106 -16.08 -3.74 -10.58
C ASN A 106 -15.82 -2.27 -10.87
N VAL A 107 -15.40 -1.94 -12.10
CA VAL A 107 -15.33 -0.56 -12.61
C VAL A 107 -16.11 -0.52 -13.90
N ASP A 108 -17.11 0.37 -13.98
CA ASP A 108 -18.01 0.50 -15.14
C ASP A 108 -18.64 -0.85 -15.57
N GLY A 109 -19.00 -1.68 -14.59
CA GLY A 109 -19.62 -3.00 -14.82
C GLY A 109 -18.66 -4.13 -15.19
N LEU A 110 -17.34 -3.86 -15.28
CA LEU A 110 -16.32 -4.86 -15.54
C LEU A 110 -15.57 -5.24 -14.27
N ALA A 111 -15.45 -6.54 -14.02
CA ALA A 111 -14.66 -7.05 -12.90
C ALA A 111 -13.17 -6.70 -13.07
N VAL A 112 -12.59 -6.08 -12.05
CA VAL A 112 -11.18 -5.70 -11.99
C VAL A 112 -10.42 -6.76 -11.19
N PRO A 113 -9.47 -7.48 -11.81
CA PRO A 113 -8.72 -8.51 -11.10
C PRO A 113 -7.82 -7.90 -10.01
N PRO A 114 -7.57 -8.61 -8.89
CA PRO A 114 -6.70 -8.15 -7.80
C PRO A 114 -5.32 -7.64 -8.25
N ALA A 115 -4.76 -8.26 -9.30
CA ALA A 115 -3.49 -7.87 -9.90
C ALA A 115 -3.47 -6.43 -10.46
N MET A 116 -4.64 -5.83 -10.73
CA MET A 116 -4.78 -4.43 -11.12
C MET A 116 -4.83 -3.48 -9.90
N ARG A 117 -4.11 -3.83 -8.83
CA ARG A 117 -3.93 -3.03 -7.60
C ARG A 117 -5.21 -2.78 -6.82
N THR A 118 -6.09 -3.77 -6.78
CA THR A 118 -7.28 -3.81 -5.90
C THR A 118 -7.10 -4.77 -4.72
N ALA A 119 -5.97 -5.48 -4.64
CA ALA A 119 -5.53 -6.18 -3.44
C ALA A 119 -4.78 -5.25 -2.47
N ILE A 120 -4.86 -5.57 -1.18
CA ILE A 120 -3.99 -5.01 -0.14
C ILE A 120 -2.55 -5.42 -0.45
N SER A 121 -1.63 -4.48 -0.42
CA SER A 121 -0.21 -4.74 -0.66
C SER A 121 0.60 -4.51 0.61
N LEU A 122 1.33 -5.52 1.05
CA LEU A 122 2.21 -5.46 2.23
C LEU A 122 3.65 -5.77 1.81
N GLY A 123 4.55 -4.80 1.93
CA GLY A 123 5.97 -4.95 1.64
C GLY A 123 6.79 -5.00 2.92
N PHE A 124 7.85 -5.81 2.92
CA PHE A 124 8.86 -5.89 3.97
C PHE A 124 10.23 -5.74 3.31
N GLN A 125 10.86 -4.60 3.55
CA GLN A 125 12.19 -4.28 3.04
C GLN A 125 13.19 -4.32 4.19
N PRO A 126 14.12 -5.30 4.20
CA PRO A 126 15.20 -5.31 5.15
C PRO A 126 16.03 -4.03 5.03
N ILE A 127 16.47 -3.51 6.18
CA ILE A 127 17.41 -2.41 6.28
C ILE A 127 18.59 -2.84 7.17
N GLU A 128 19.57 -1.96 7.36
CA GLU A 128 20.73 -2.26 8.21
C GLU A 128 20.35 -2.57 9.67
N GLY A 129 21.19 -3.34 10.35
CA GLY A 129 21.01 -3.65 11.77
C GLY A 129 19.94 -4.70 12.08
N GLY A 130 19.55 -5.51 11.10
CA GLY A 130 18.53 -6.57 11.27
C GLY A 130 17.08 -6.06 11.31
N ARG A 131 16.90 -4.75 11.10
CA ARG A 131 15.60 -4.08 11.12
C ARG A 131 14.91 -4.20 9.76
N THR A 132 13.62 -3.94 9.71
CA THR A 132 12.83 -3.95 8.48
C THR A 132 11.91 -2.75 8.44
N VAL A 133 11.78 -2.15 7.26
CA VAL A 133 10.71 -1.20 6.98
C VAL A 133 9.58 -1.96 6.30
N THR A 134 8.38 -1.88 6.87
CA THR A 134 7.17 -2.27 6.17
C THR A 134 6.47 -1.06 5.59
N TYR A 135 5.89 -1.23 4.41
CA TYR A 135 5.09 -0.23 3.73
C TYR A 135 4.04 -0.92 2.87
N GLY A 136 3.00 -0.18 2.51
CA GLY A 136 1.92 -0.77 1.74
C GLY A 136 0.68 0.09 1.70
N ASP A 137 -0.39 -0.49 1.18
CA ASP A 137 -1.73 0.08 1.22
C ASP A 137 -2.78 -0.95 1.65
N PHE A 138 -3.61 -0.55 2.61
CA PHE A 138 -4.87 -1.23 2.88
C PHE A 138 -5.93 -0.75 1.90
N VAL A 139 -6.69 -1.69 1.33
CA VAL A 139 -7.81 -1.46 0.43
C VAL A 139 -9.09 -1.80 1.17
N MET A 140 -9.96 -0.82 1.36
CA MET A 140 -11.03 -0.87 2.37
C MET A 140 -12.35 -0.36 1.82
N LEU A 141 -13.44 -0.90 2.35
CA LEU A 141 -14.74 -0.24 2.31
C LEU A 141 -14.74 0.96 3.26
N SER A 142 -15.65 1.91 3.02
CA SER A 142 -15.79 3.10 3.87
C SER A 142 -15.94 2.76 5.36
N ALA A 143 -16.67 1.70 5.69
CA ALA A 143 -16.91 1.28 7.08
C ALA A 143 -15.65 0.73 7.79
N GLU A 144 -14.67 0.23 7.04
CA GLU A 144 -13.45 -0.41 7.55
C GLU A 144 -12.31 0.58 7.78
N VAL A 145 -12.42 1.81 7.23
CA VAL A 145 -11.37 2.83 7.31
C VAL A 145 -10.97 3.16 8.75
N ASN A 146 -11.95 3.45 9.62
CA ASN A 146 -11.66 3.82 11.01
C ASN A 146 -11.15 2.65 11.87
N PRO A 147 -11.73 1.44 11.77
CA PRO A 147 -11.17 0.25 12.41
C PRO A 147 -9.69 0.00 12.05
N VAL A 148 -9.36 -0.05 10.76
CA VAL A 148 -7.99 -0.29 10.29
C VAL A 148 -7.04 0.84 10.73
N LEU A 149 -7.47 2.10 10.58
CA LEU A 149 -6.71 3.27 11.04
C LEU A 149 -6.37 3.15 12.54
N SER A 150 -7.36 2.76 13.34
CA SER A 150 -7.21 2.65 14.79
C SER A 150 -6.24 1.53 15.16
N ALA A 151 -6.35 0.36 14.54
CA ALA A 151 -5.45 -0.77 14.74
C ALA A 151 -3.98 -0.40 14.39
N LEU A 152 -3.77 0.22 13.23
CA LEU A 152 -2.45 0.67 12.78
C LEU A 152 -1.84 1.71 13.74
N LYS A 153 -2.61 2.74 14.13
CA LYS A 153 -2.10 3.77 15.03
C LYS A 153 -1.84 3.25 16.45
N ALA A 154 -2.66 2.33 16.96
CA ALA A 154 -2.44 1.71 18.27
C ALA A 154 -1.11 0.94 18.33
N LEU A 155 -0.64 0.43 17.19
CA LEU A 155 0.60 -0.35 17.07
C LEU A 155 1.78 0.49 16.54
N GLY A 156 1.61 1.81 16.47
CA GLY A 156 2.67 2.76 16.12
C GLY A 156 2.99 2.86 14.63
N PHE A 157 2.09 2.43 13.74
CA PHE A 157 2.25 2.65 12.31
C PHE A 157 1.98 4.10 11.94
N SER A 158 2.77 4.63 11.00
CA SER A 158 2.55 5.95 10.41
C SER A 158 1.61 5.85 9.22
N ILE A 159 0.62 6.74 9.16
CA ILE A 159 -0.31 6.84 8.04
C ILE A 159 0.19 7.92 7.09
N ALA A 160 0.58 7.51 5.89
CA ALA A 160 1.14 8.39 4.87
C ALA A 160 0.06 9.06 4.02
N ALA A 161 -1.02 8.35 3.68
CA ALA A 161 -2.12 8.88 2.88
C ALA A 161 -3.41 8.06 3.06
N LEU A 162 -4.54 8.69 2.76
CA LEU A 162 -5.85 8.05 2.57
C LEU A 162 -6.50 8.65 1.33
N HIS A 163 -6.78 7.84 0.30
CA HIS A 163 -7.35 8.31 -0.97
C HIS A 163 -8.05 7.17 -1.73
N ASN A 164 -8.63 7.47 -2.89
CA ASN A 164 -9.23 6.46 -3.76
C ASN A 164 -8.36 6.27 -5.00
N HIS A 165 -8.21 5.04 -5.51
CA HIS A 165 -7.52 4.79 -6.79
C HIS A 165 -8.45 4.93 -7.99
N MET A 166 -9.75 4.76 -7.79
CA MET A 166 -10.79 4.86 -8.81
C MET A 166 -11.89 5.82 -8.31
N LEU A 167 -12.79 6.23 -9.22
CA LEU A 167 -13.91 7.13 -8.91
C LEU A 167 -15.28 6.46 -9.00
N THR A 168 -15.39 5.38 -9.78
CA THR A 168 -16.65 4.72 -10.15
C THR A 168 -16.67 3.24 -9.81
N GLU A 169 -15.69 2.77 -9.05
CA GLU A 169 -15.60 1.40 -8.61
C GLU A 169 -16.77 1.02 -7.69
N GLN A 170 -17.18 -0.25 -7.76
CA GLN A 170 -18.21 -0.84 -6.93
C GLN A 170 -17.72 -2.19 -6.36
N PRO A 171 -17.69 -2.36 -5.02
CA PRO A 171 -17.98 -1.33 -4.01
C PRO A 171 -16.95 -0.20 -4.03
N GLY A 172 -17.30 0.99 -3.50
CA GLY A 172 -16.37 2.12 -3.40
C GLY A 172 -15.22 1.82 -2.43
N LEU A 173 -13.98 2.08 -2.87
CA LEU A 173 -12.77 1.68 -2.15
C LEU A 173 -11.91 2.87 -1.70
N PHE A 174 -11.39 2.74 -0.48
CA PHE A 174 -10.41 3.64 0.11
C PHE A 174 -9.07 2.92 0.27
N PHE A 175 -7.98 3.64 0.01
CA PHE A 175 -6.61 3.16 0.01
C PHE A 175 -5.82 3.92 1.07
N MET A 176 -5.34 3.21 2.09
CA MET A 176 -4.58 3.80 3.19
C MET A 176 -3.12 3.38 3.13
N HIS A 177 -2.26 4.33 2.79
CA HIS A 177 -0.82 4.13 2.73
C HIS A 177 -0.25 4.23 4.14
N PHE A 178 0.59 3.27 4.49
CA PHE A 178 1.23 3.21 5.79
C PHE A 178 2.71 2.87 5.66
N TRP A 179 3.46 3.12 6.73
CA TRP A 179 4.76 2.50 6.93
C TRP A 179 5.10 2.39 8.42
N LYS A 180 6.03 1.51 8.75
CA LYS A 180 6.66 1.39 10.08
C LYS A 180 8.02 0.71 9.94
N GLU A 181 8.96 1.06 10.81
CA GLU A 181 10.20 0.32 10.98
C GLU A 181 10.16 -0.47 12.28
N ASP A 182 10.42 -1.78 12.22
CA ASP A 182 10.54 -2.63 13.40
C ASP A 182 11.23 -3.96 13.08
N GLU A 183 11.27 -4.86 14.06
CA GLU A 183 11.57 -6.27 13.83
C GLU A 183 10.51 -6.92 12.91
N PRO A 184 10.91 -7.75 11.92
CA PRO A 184 9.99 -8.30 10.91
C PRO A 184 8.73 -8.96 11.47
N LYS A 185 8.88 -9.71 12.57
CA LYS A 185 7.78 -10.42 13.22
C LYS A 185 6.78 -9.45 13.86
N ALA A 186 7.26 -8.43 14.56
CA ALA A 186 6.41 -7.41 15.20
C ALA A 186 5.62 -6.61 14.16
N LEU A 187 6.23 -6.34 13.00
CA LEU A 187 5.54 -5.72 11.86
C LEU A 187 4.41 -6.61 11.35
N ALA A 188 4.66 -7.91 11.16
CA ALA A 188 3.64 -8.83 10.69
C ALA A 188 2.49 -8.99 11.69
N GLU A 189 2.76 -9.04 13.00
CA GLU A 189 1.73 -9.09 14.05
C GLU A 189 0.87 -7.81 14.02
N GLY A 190 1.50 -6.65 13.85
CA GLY A 190 0.79 -5.38 13.73
C GLY A 190 -0.09 -5.28 12.48
N LEU A 191 0.41 -5.79 11.35
CA LEU A 191 -0.37 -5.85 10.11
C LEU A 191 -1.47 -6.90 10.16
N ARG A 192 -1.29 -8.02 10.87
CA ARG A 192 -2.36 -8.99 11.12
C ARG A 192 -3.53 -8.35 11.85
N ALA A 193 -3.27 -7.57 12.90
CA ALA A 193 -4.33 -6.88 13.64
C ALA A 193 -5.12 -5.91 12.75
N ALA A 194 -4.47 -5.25 11.78
CA ALA A 194 -5.17 -4.43 10.80
C ALA A 194 -5.91 -5.26 9.72
N LEU A 195 -5.36 -6.41 9.32
CA LEU A 195 -6.02 -7.37 8.42
C LEU A 195 -7.30 -7.98 9.04
N ASP A 196 -7.36 -8.11 10.37
CA ASP A 196 -8.54 -8.61 11.08
C ASP A 196 -9.74 -7.65 10.99
N GLU A 197 -9.50 -6.37 10.68
CA GLU A 197 -10.51 -5.31 10.59
C GLU A 197 -11.03 -5.07 9.16
N VAL A 198 -10.66 -5.93 8.21
CA VAL A 198 -10.93 -5.73 6.77
C VAL A 198 -11.34 -7.04 6.08
N GLY A 199 -12.37 -6.96 5.24
CA GLY A 199 -12.86 -8.09 4.45
C GLY A 199 -11.83 -8.58 3.44
N THR A 200 -11.26 -9.75 3.70
CA THR A 200 -10.24 -10.37 2.84
C THR A 200 -10.69 -11.74 2.40
N ALA A 201 -10.36 -12.11 1.14
CA ALA A 201 -10.66 -13.45 0.68
C ALA A 201 -9.83 -14.44 1.50
N LYS A 202 -10.51 -15.45 2.05
CA LYS A 202 -9.82 -16.49 2.82
C LYS A 202 -8.76 -17.17 1.94
N PRO A 203 -7.59 -17.51 2.47
CA PRO A 203 -6.58 -18.26 1.75
C PRO A 203 -7.23 -19.53 1.17
N SER A 204 -7.05 -19.77 -0.13
CA SER A 204 -7.55 -21.01 -0.73
C SER A 204 -6.85 -22.18 -0.07
N ALA A 205 -7.59 -23.04 0.63
CA ALA A 205 -7.09 -24.32 1.11
C ALA A 205 -6.83 -25.23 -0.11
N LYS A 206 -5.61 -25.16 -0.69
CA LYS A 206 -5.00 -26.04 -1.71
C LYS A 206 -3.65 -25.41 -2.12
N ASN A 207 -2.48 -26.05 -2.04
CA ASN A 207 -2.13 -27.44 -2.35
C ASN A 207 -1.12 -28.01 -1.32
N GLU A 208 -1.42 -29.21 -0.81
CA GLU A 208 -0.40 -30.23 -0.49
C GLU A 208 0.19 -30.80 -1.78
#